data_AF-A0A934UUS6-F1
#
_entry.id   AF-A0A934UUS6-F1
#
_cell.length_a   1.000
_cell.length_b   1.000
_cell.length_c   1.000
_cell.angle_alpha   90.00
_cell.angle_beta   90.00
_cell.angle_gamma   90.00
#
_symmetry.space_group_name_H-M   'P 1'
#
loop_
_entity.id
_entity.type
_entity.pdbx_description
1 polymer ?
#
loop_
_entity_poly.entity_id
_entity_poly.type
_entity_poly.pdbx_seq_one_letter_code
_entity_poly.pdbx_strand_id
1 'polypeptide(L)' 'MTSTGFSALPTAVQTIVIAGLEREVEDTRARIARERGQSSPDRESIESWENDIVQAQNLRERFLRNTAA' A
#
# COMPACT_ATOMS: atom_id res chain seq x y z
N MET A 1 -6.03 -21.56 -20.85
CA MET A 1 -5.75 -20.21 -20.32
C MET A 1 -5.12 -20.38 -18.95
N THR A 2 -3.79 -20.44 -18.87
CA THR A 2 -3.08 -20.52 -17.59
C THR A 2 -3.16 -19.15 -16.93
N SER A 3 -4.11 -19.01 -16.00
CA SER A 3 -4.09 -17.92 -15.03
C SER A 3 -2.84 -18.12 -14.18
N THR A 4 -1.73 -17.48 -14.57
CA THR A 4 -0.50 -17.42 -13.75
C THR A 4 -0.77 -16.44 -12.62
N GLY A 5 -1.69 -16.82 -11.73
CA GLY A 5 -2.09 -16.05 -10.57
C GLY A 5 -0.99 -16.05 -9.53
N PHE A 6 -0.94 -14.97 -8.75
CA PHE A 6 -0.03 -14.78 -7.62
C PHE A 6 -0.03 -15.95 -6.59
N SER A 7 -0.95 -16.91 -6.69
CA SER A 7 -1.02 -18.16 -5.89
C SER A 7 0.27 -19.01 -5.90
N ALA A 8 1.14 -18.87 -6.91
CA ALA A 8 2.40 -19.64 -6.98
C ALA A 8 3.59 -19.00 -6.24
N LEU A 9 3.42 -17.83 -5.62
CA LEU A 9 4.51 -17.17 -4.90
C LEU A 9 4.82 -17.92 -3.59
N PRO A 10 6.09 -18.21 -3.28
CA PRO A 10 6.48 -18.74 -1.98
C PRO A 10 6.02 -17.80 -0.85
N THR A 11 5.59 -18.36 0.29
CA THR A 11 5.12 -17.59 1.45
C THR A 11 6.08 -16.48 1.86
N ALA A 12 7.39 -16.74 1.81
CA ALA A 12 8.41 -15.72 2.10
C ALA A 12 8.33 -14.50 1.16
N VAL A 13 8.05 -14.72 -0.13
CA VAL A 13 7.88 -13.63 -1.11
C VAL A 13 6.58 -12.88 -0.85
N GLN A 14 5.51 -13.59 -0.49
CA GLN A 14 4.24 -12.96 -0.11
C GLN A 14 4.42 -12.04 1.11
N THR A 15 5.15 -12.50 2.14
CA THR A 15 5.48 -11.72 3.33
C THR A 15 6.28 -10.46 2.99
N ILE A 16 7.28 -10.55 2.11
CA ILE A 16 8.09 -9.40 1.70
C ILE A 16 7.22 -8.35 0.98
N VAL A 17 6.35 -8.78 0.07
CA VAL A 17 5.45 -7.86 -0.66
C VAL A 17 4.49 -7.16 0.29
N ILE A 18 3.88 -7.89 1.23
CA ILE A 18 2.95 -7.32 2.21
C ILE A 18 3.68 -6.32 3.12
N ALA A 19 4.85 -6.69 3.64
CA ALA A 19 5.65 -5.82 4.49
C ALA A 19 6.12 -4.56 3.75
N GLY A 20 6.44 -4.66 2.46
CA GLY A 20 6.75 -3.51 1.60
C GLY A 20 5.58 -2.54 1.50
N LEU A 21 4.38 -3.04 1.19
CA LEU A 21 3.17 -2.22 1.10
C LEU A 21 2.81 -1.57 2.46
N GLU A 22 2.97 -2.29 3.56
CA GLU A 22 2.73 -1.76 4.90
C GLU A 22 3.71 -0.63 5.26
N ARG A 23 4.98 -0.78 4.88
CA ARG A 23 6.00 0.25 5.05
C ARG A 23 5.72 1.49 4.21
N GLU A 24 5.33 1.32 2.94
CA GLU A 24 4.96 2.46 2.08
C GLU A 24 3.77 3.24 2.64
N VAL A 25 2.76 2.54 3.19
CA VAL A 25 1.63 3.18 3.87
C VAL A 25 2.09 3.95 5.11
N GLU A 26 2.99 3.40 5.92
CA GLU A 26 3.52 4.08 7.10
C GLU A 26 4.32 5.34 6.73
N ASP A 27 5.21 5.23 5.75
CA ASP A 27 6.01 6.36 5.26
C ASP A 27 5.11 7.48 4.69
N THR A 28 4.05 7.10 3.97
CA THR A 28 3.08 8.04 3.41
C THR A 28 2.26 8.72 4.52
N ARG A 29 1.84 7.98 5.55
CA ARG A 29 1.18 8.56 6.73
C ARG A 29 2.09 9.55 7.47
N ALA A 30 3.36 9.21 7.65
CA ALA A 30 4.34 10.09 8.27
C ALA A 30 4.57 11.36 7.43
N ARG A 31 4.53 11.25 6.09
CA ARG A 31 4.60 12.39 5.19
C ARG A 31 3.37 13.31 5.32
N ILE A 32 2.16 12.75 5.32
CA ILE A 32 0.92 13.51 5.54
C ILE A 32 0.95 14.24 6.89
N ALA A 33 1.38 13.56 7.96
CA ALA A 33 1.46 14.15 9.29
C ALA A 33 2.43 15.35 9.33
N ARG A 34 3.58 15.24 8.65
CA ARG A 34 4.54 16.35 8.52
C ARG A 34 3.96 17.51 7.71
N GLU A 35 3.29 17.24 6.60
CA GLU A 35 2.67 18.27 5.76
C GLU A 35 1.56 19.02 6.50
N ARG A 36 0.68 18.30 7.21
CA ARG A 36 -0.37 18.89 8.05
C ARG A 36 0.16 19.77 9.17
N GLY A 37 1.41 19.55 9.62
CA GLY A 37 2.08 20.36 10.63
C GLY A 37 2.71 21.65 10.10
N GLN A 38 2.72 21.87 8.78
CA GLN A 38 3.24 23.09 8.19
C GLN A 38 2.28 24.27 8.36
N SER A 39 2.81 25.50 8.32
CA SER A 39 2.00 26.73 8.44
C SER A 39 1.02 26.93 7.30
N SER A 40 1.29 26.34 6.12
CA SER A 40 0.39 26.33 4.97
C SER A 40 0.45 24.95 4.31
N PRO A 41 -0.36 23.98 4.79
CA PRO A 41 -0.33 22.62 4.28
C PRO A 41 -0.88 22.55 2.86
N ASP A 42 -0.20 21.80 1.98
CA ASP A 42 -0.70 21.49 0.65
C ASP A 42 -1.79 20.41 0.73
N ARG A 43 -3.05 20.86 0.66
CA ARG A 43 -4.23 20.00 0.74
C ARG A 43 -4.35 19.05 -0.45
N GLU A 44 -3.94 19.47 -1.64
CA GLU A 44 -4.02 18.64 -2.85
C GLU A 44 -3.04 17.47 -2.75
N SER A 45 -1.80 17.76 -2.33
CA SER A 45 -0.81 16.72 -2.05
C SER A 45 -1.25 15.75 -0.96
N ILE A 46 -1.83 16.27 0.13
CA ILE A 46 -2.37 15.42 1.22
C ILE A 46 -3.46 14.48 0.68
N GLU A 47 -4.43 15.00 -0.08
CA GLU A 47 -5.52 14.19 -0.64
C GLU A 47 -4.99 13.11 -1.60
N SER A 48 -4.01 13.47 -2.44
CA SER A 48 -3.34 12.50 -3.31
C SER A 48 -2.68 11.38 -2.50
N TRP A 49 -1.92 11.71 -1.46
CA TRP A 49 -1.25 10.72 -0.62
C TRP A 49 -2.23 9.86 0.19
N GLU A 50 -3.36 10.44 0.61
CA GLU A 50 -4.44 9.68 1.25
C GLU A 50 -5.05 8.67 0.27
N ASN A 51 -5.24 9.05 -0.99
CA ASN A 51 -5.68 8.13 -2.04
C ASN A 51 -4.63 7.04 -2.32
N ASP A 52 -3.34 7.36 -2.32
CA ASP A 52 -2.26 6.38 -2.49
C ASP A 52 -2.29 5.31 -1.39
N ILE A 53 -2.55 5.70 -0.14
CA ILE A 53 -2.73 4.77 0.99
C ILE A 53 -3.92 3.82 0.73
N VAL A 54 -5.05 4.34 0.25
CA VAL A 54 -6.23 3.51 -0.07
C VAL A 54 -5.92 2.52 -1.18
N GLN A 55 -5.20 2.95 -2.22
CA GLN A 55 -4.79 2.07 -3.32
C GLN A 55 -3.83 0.96 -2.84
N ALA A 56 -2.86 1.30 -2.00
CA ALA A 56 -1.92 0.32 -1.43
C ALA A 56 -2.65 -0.72 -0.56
N GLN A 57 -3.63 -0.29 0.25
CA GLN A 57 -4.46 -1.21 1.04
C GLN A 57 -5.31 -2.12 0.16
N ASN A 58 -5.94 -1.58 -0.89
CA ASN A 58 -6.70 -2.38 -1.84
C ASN A 58 -5.83 -3.41 -2.57
N LEU A 59 -4.59 -3.02 -2.94
CA LEU A 59 -3.64 -3.94 -3.56
C LEU A 59 -3.25 -5.07 -2.60
N ARG A 60 -2.97 -4.75 -1.33
CA ARG A 60 -2.70 -5.73 -0.28
C ARG A 60 -3.86 -6.72 -0.11
N GLU A 61 -5.10 -6.23 -0.04
CA GLU A 61 -6.25 -7.12 0.07
C GLU A 61 -6.43 -8.02 -1.16
N ARG A 62 -6.27 -7.47 -2.37
CA ARG A 62 -6.34 -8.25 -3.62
C ARG A 62 -5.23 -9.30 -3.67
N PHE A 63 -4.03 -8.94 -3.22
CA PHE A 63 -2.91 -9.86 -3.12
C PHE A 63 -3.21 -11.01 -2.17
N LEU A 64 -3.66 -10.71 -0.94
CA LEU A 64 -4.06 -11.71 0.05
C LEU A 64 -5.20 -12.61 -0.44
N ARG A 65 -6.22 -12.05 -1.10
CA ARG A 65 -7.32 -12.83 -1.68
C ARG A 65 -6.84 -13.80 -2.76
N ASN A 66 -5.87 -13.38 -3.57
CA ASN A 66 -5.31 -14.22 -4.64
C ASN A 66 -4.31 -15.26 -4.12
N THR A 67 -3.60 -15.02 -3.02
CA THR A 67 -2.61 -15.98 -2.48
C THR A 67 -3.19 -16.96 -1.46
N ALA A 68 -4.38 -16.67 -0.92
CA ALA A 68 -5.11 -17.57 -0.02
C ALA A 68 -6.03 -18.58 -0.75
N ALA A 69 -6.17 -18.46 -2.08
CA ALA A 69 -6.95 -19.33 -2.96
C ALA A 69 -6.05 -20.23 -3.82
#